data_AF-A0A3D5DGM7-F1
#
_entry.id   AF-A0A3D5DGM7-F1
#
_cell.length_a   1.000
_cell.length_b   1.000
_cell.length_c   1.000
_cell.angle_alpha   90.00
_cell.angle_beta   90.00
_cell.angle_gamma   90.00
#
_symmetry.space_group_name_H-M   'P 1'
#
loop_
_entity.id
_entity.type
_entity.pdbx_description
1 polymer ?
#
loop_
_entity_poly.entity_id
_entity_poly.type
_entity_poly.pdbx_seq_one_letter_code
_entity_poly.pdbx_strand_id
1 'polypeptide(L)'
;MFICGTDLIGLFTGGVDDGIKPPEFFDGGEFIFDSHRMGVFAAIDVTTNRLLWQHRWEDFCYSGSAATAGDLIFTGKNDGRFVALDSRDGSVLWEFQTGAGVNAPPTVFEYKGEQYVVIYAAGALFTNSAPGDNVWLFSLSGTLNDVAPGSSGKTNIAADADPIKGAETYSRYCSQCHGNNGEGGHGGGPALKGELDPEKVMSIITQGNKQMPGFGNMLTYDQLNQVAAYVRAGLKQP
;
A
#
# COMPACT_ATOMS: atom_id res chain seq x y z
N MET A 1 -10.24 -0.46 -22.58
CA MET A 1 -9.24 -0.02 -21.58
C MET A 1 -9.52 -0.76 -20.28
N PHE A 2 -8.49 -1.23 -19.59
CA PHE A 2 -8.62 -1.86 -18.26
C PHE A 2 -8.19 -0.88 -17.18
N ILE A 3 -8.94 -0.83 -16.10
CA ILE A 3 -8.79 0.19 -15.05
C ILE A 3 -8.74 -0.50 -13.70
N CYS A 4 -7.72 -0.15 -12.93
CA CYS A 4 -7.61 -0.45 -11.52
C CYS A 4 -7.96 0.83 -10.74
N GLY A 5 -9.07 0.79 -10.01
CA GLY A 5 -9.60 1.91 -9.26
C GLY A 5 -10.07 1.51 -7.86
N THR A 6 -10.44 2.48 -7.05
CA THR A 6 -11.01 2.26 -5.71
C THR A 6 -12.29 3.06 -5.60
N ASP A 7 -13.36 2.46 -5.06
CA ASP A 7 -14.63 3.16 -4.83
C ASP A 7 -14.56 4.02 -3.56
N LEU A 8 -13.68 5.00 -3.57
CA LEU A 8 -13.59 5.94 -2.47
C LEU A 8 -14.71 6.99 -2.58
N ILE A 9 -15.58 7.04 -1.57
CA ILE A 9 -16.42 8.20 -1.32
C ILE A 9 -15.57 9.21 -0.54
N GLY A 10 -15.07 10.23 -1.24
CA GLY A 10 -14.50 11.40 -0.59
C GLY A 10 -15.62 12.37 -0.22
N LEU A 11 -15.73 12.73 1.05
CA LEU A 11 -16.57 13.85 1.48
C LEU A 11 -15.69 15.11 1.46
N PHE A 12 -16.09 16.07 0.64
CA PHE A 12 -15.53 17.41 0.64
C PHE A 12 -16.45 18.31 1.45
N THR A 13 -16.00 18.74 2.62
CA THR A 13 -16.69 19.79 3.37
C THR A 13 -16.03 21.12 3.06
N GLY A 14 -16.78 22.01 2.40
CA GLY A 14 -16.41 23.41 2.18
C GLY A 14 -17.50 24.32 2.76
N GLY A 15 -17.09 25.41 3.40
CA GLY A 15 -17.97 26.35 4.08
C GLY A 15 -17.72 27.80 3.64
N VAL A 16 -18.64 28.71 4.01
CA VAL A 16 -18.61 30.12 3.59
C VAL A 16 -17.67 30.98 4.46
N ASP A 17 -17.01 30.38 5.46
CA ASP A 17 -16.21 31.08 6.49
C ASP A 17 -14.82 30.43 6.69
N ASP A 18 -14.23 29.95 5.60
CA ASP A 18 -12.97 29.23 5.61
C ASP A 18 -11.81 30.24 5.54
N GLY A 19 -11.73 31.10 6.56
CA GLY A 19 -10.67 32.09 6.66
C GLY A 19 -9.31 31.41 6.66
N ILE A 20 -8.57 31.54 5.56
CA ILE A 20 -7.19 31.09 5.42
C ILE A 20 -6.38 31.63 6.59
N LYS A 21 -5.87 30.75 7.45
CA LYS A 21 -4.93 31.10 8.54
C LYS A 21 -3.54 30.62 8.14
N PRO A 22 -2.67 31.49 7.57
CA PRO A 22 -1.27 31.16 7.43
C PRO A 22 -0.71 30.76 8.81
N PRO A 23 0.09 29.69 8.92
CA PRO A 23 0.82 28.98 7.86
C PRO A 23 0.18 27.64 7.41
N GLU A 24 -1.13 27.45 7.55
CA GLU A 24 -1.76 26.15 7.24
C GLU A 24 -1.93 25.92 5.73
N PHE A 25 -1.61 24.69 5.28
CA PHE A 25 -1.90 24.22 3.92
C PHE A 25 -3.43 24.15 3.74
N PHE A 26 -3.95 24.82 2.71
CA PHE A 26 -5.38 24.91 2.43
C PHE A 26 -5.70 24.31 1.06
N ASP A 27 -6.43 23.20 1.03
CA ASP A 27 -6.80 22.45 -0.18
C ASP A 27 -8.26 22.70 -0.64
N GLY A 28 -8.83 23.84 -0.22
CA GLY A 28 -10.20 24.23 -0.54
C GLY A 28 -11.30 23.60 0.34
N GLY A 29 -10.95 22.69 1.25
CA GLY A 29 -11.87 21.99 2.15
C GLY A 29 -11.16 20.92 2.98
N GLU A 30 -11.91 20.19 3.81
CA GLU A 30 -11.40 19.02 4.54
C GLU A 30 -11.72 17.74 3.78
N PHE A 31 -10.70 16.90 3.53
CA PHE A 31 -10.89 15.56 2.97
C PHE A 31 -11.18 14.57 4.08
N ILE A 32 -12.42 14.09 4.13
CA ILE A 32 -12.81 12.99 5.02
C ILE A 32 -12.84 11.70 4.20
N PHE A 33 -12.05 10.72 4.62
CA PHE A 33 -12.07 9.38 4.06
C PHE A 33 -13.04 8.50 4.86
N ASP A 34 -14.02 7.90 4.20
CA ASP A 34 -14.69 6.72 4.76
C ASP A 34 -13.69 5.55 4.84
N SER A 35 -13.85 4.75 5.88
CA SER A 35 -13.04 3.58 6.21
C SER A 35 -13.28 2.38 5.30
N HIS A 36 -14.44 2.30 4.62
CA HIS A 36 -14.71 1.25 3.64
C HIS A 36 -14.33 1.68 2.23
N ARG A 37 -13.42 0.93 1.62
CA ARG A 37 -12.92 1.19 0.27
C ARG A 37 -12.72 -0.17 -0.40
N MET A 38 -13.46 -0.41 -1.47
CA MET A 38 -13.39 -1.60 -2.30
C MET A 38 -12.57 -1.31 -3.56
N GLY A 39 -11.77 -2.27 -3.99
CA GLY A 39 -11.12 -2.22 -5.28
C GLY A 39 -12.11 -2.45 -6.41
N VAL A 40 -11.97 -1.70 -7.49
CA VAL A 40 -12.69 -1.93 -8.74
C VAL A 40 -11.66 -2.23 -9.83
N PHE A 41 -11.74 -3.42 -10.43
CA PHE A 41 -10.99 -3.73 -11.64
C PHE A 41 -11.98 -3.90 -12.79
N ALA A 42 -11.91 -3.02 -13.79
CA ALA A 42 -12.97 -2.91 -14.80
C ALA A 42 -12.42 -2.82 -16.23
N ALA A 43 -13.25 -3.23 -17.19
CA ALA A 43 -13.06 -2.95 -18.60
C ALA A 43 -14.07 -1.92 -19.09
N ILE A 44 -13.57 -0.88 -19.76
CA ILE A 44 -14.37 0.17 -20.37
C ILE A 44 -14.07 0.22 -21.86
N ASP A 45 -15.12 0.27 -22.67
CA ASP A 45 -15.04 0.68 -24.07
C ASP A 45 -14.88 2.19 -24.14
N VAL A 46 -13.69 2.64 -24.52
CA VAL A 46 -13.33 4.07 -24.60
C VAL A 46 -13.98 4.78 -25.78
N THR A 47 -14.48 4.05 -26.78
CA THR A 47 -15.16 4.65 -27.94
C THR A 47 -16.61 4.98 -27.64
N THR A 48 -17.25 4.18 -26.79
CA THR A 48 -18.65 4.37 -26.38
C THR A 48 -18.80 4.88 -24.95
N ASN A 49 -17.71 4.95 -24.19
CA ASN A 49 -17.68 5.26 -22.76
C ASN A 49 -18.60 4.35 -21.93
N ARG A 50 -18.63 3.06 -22.26
CA ARG A 50 -19.47 2.07 -21.59
C ARG A 50 -18.62 1.08 -20.78
N LEU A 51 -19.09 0.77 -19.58
CA LEU A 51 -18.57 -0.33 -18.78
C LEU A 51 -18.95 -1.65 -19.48
N LEU A 52 -17.94 -2.47 -19.76
CA LEU A 52 -18.13 -3.82 -20.32
C LEU A 52 -18.31 -4.84 -19.21
N TRP A 53 -17.40 -4.82 -18.23
CA TRP A 53 -17.45 -5.68 -17.05
C TRP A 53 -16.65 -5.05 -15.90
N GLN A 54 -16.89 -5.51 -14.67
CA GLN A 54 -16.13 -5.11 -13.49
C GLN A 54 -16.04 -6.24 -12.45
N HIS A 55 -14.94 -6.24 -11.72
CA HIS A 55 -14.76 -6.93 -10.45
C HIS A 55 -14.78 -5.93 -9.31
N ARG A 56 -15.39 -6.34 -8.19
CA ARG A 56 -15.25 -5.68 -6.91
C ARG A 56 -14.40 -6.54 -5.99
N TRP A 57 -13.33 -5.98 -5.48
CA TRP A 57 -12.43 -6.65 -4.55
C TRP A 57 -12.59 -6.04 -3.17
N GLU A 58 -12.47 -6.86 -2.13
CA GLU A 58 -12.58 -6.42 -0.73
C GLU A 58 -11.50 -5.40 -0.36
N ASP A 59 -10.34 -5.47 -1.01
CA ASP A 59 -9.25 -4.51 -0.86
C ASP A 59 -9.10 -3.58 -2.07
N PHE A 60 -8.39 -2.47 -1.89
CA PHE A 60 -8.15 -1.47 -2.92
C PHE A 60 -7.50 -2.09 -4.15
N CYS A 61 -7.92 -1.68 -5.34
CA CYS A 61 -7.14 -2.02 -6.51
C CYS A 61 -5.93 -1.09 -6.57
N TYR A 62 -4.74 -1.67 -6.42
CA TYR A 62 -3.49 -0.92 -6.36
C TYR A 62 -2.48 -1.33 -7.43
N SER A 63 -2.61 -2.54 -7.97
CA SER A 63 -1.68 -3.10 -8.94
C SER A 63 -1.86 -2.51 -10.34
N GLY A 64 -0.84 -2.64 -11.18
CA GLY A 64 -0.99 -2.43 -12.62
C GLY A 64 -1.49 -3.70 -13.32
N SER A 65 -1.78 -3.58 -14.62
CA SER A 65 -2.21 -4.73 -15.44
C SER A 65 -1.48 -4.80 -16.77
N ALA A 66 -1.29 -6.01 -17.29
CA ALA A 66 -0.79 -6.26 -18.64
C ALA A 66 -1.84 -6.99 -19.47
N ALA A 67 -2.22 -6.39 -20.60
CA ALA A 67 -3.08 -7.03 -21.59
C ALA A 67 -2.25 -7.72 -22.67
N THR A 68 -2.73 -8.86 -23.16
CA THR A 68 -2.05 -9.64 -24.20
C THR A 68 -2.96 -9.86 -25.41
N ALA A 69 -2.35 -10.20 -26.56
CA ALA A 69 -3.11 -10.58 -27.75
C ALA A 69 -3.80 -11.96 -27.65
N GLY A 70 -3.51 -12.73 -26.59
CA GLY A 70 -4.16 -14.01 -26.31
C GLY A 70 -5.47 -13.89 -25.51
N ASP A 71 -6.10 -12.72 -25.54
CA ASP A 71 -7.31 -12.38 -24.76
C ASP A 71 -7.12 -12.50 -23.23
N LEU A 72 -5.89 -12.42 -22.72
CA LEU A 72 -5.59 -12.47 -21.28
C LEU A 72 -5.18 -11.12 -20.71
N ILE A 73 -5.67 -10.83 -19.50
CA ILE A 73 -5.24 -9.71 -18.66
C ILE A 73 -4.62 -10.25 -17.38
N PHE A 74 -3.37 -9.86 -17.12
CA PHE A 74 -2.69 -10.18 -15.87
C PHE A 74 -2.74 -8.99 -14.92
N THR A 75 -3.05 -9.22 -13.64
CA THR A 75 -3.04 -8.17 -12.60
C THR A 75 -2.81 -8.76 -11.21
N GLY A 76 -2.31 -7.95 -10.28
CA GLY A 76 -2.04 -8.35 -8.90
C GLY A 76 -3.09 -7.88 -7.89
N LYS A 77 -3.16 -8.58 -6.76
CA LYS A 77 -4.01 -8.27 -5.61
C LYS A 77 -3.19 -8.03 -4.35
N ASN A 78 -3.76 -7.25 -3.42
CA ASN A 78 -3.13 -6.91 -2.15
C ASN A 78 -2.99 -8.13 -1.22
N ASP A 79 -3.88 -9.10 -1.34
CA ASP A 79 -3.83 -10.39 -0.63
C ASP A 79 -2.75 -11.35 -1.16
N GLY A 80 -1.95 -10.90 -2.12
CA GLY A 80 -0.82 -11.62 -2.68
C GLY A 80 -1.15 -12.54 -3.86
N ARG A 81 -2.41 -12.55 -4.33
CA ARG A 81 -2.76 -13.27 -5.55
C ARG A 81 -2.31 -12.51 -6.79
N PHE A 82 -1.71 -13.23 -7.72
CA PHE A 82 -1.53 -12.81 -9.11
C PHE A 82 -2.56 -13.55 -9.97
N VAL A 83 -3.35 -12.82 -10.76
CA VAL A 83 -4.49 -13.38 -11.47
C VAL A 83 -4.40 -13.14 -12.98
N ALA A 84 -4.91 -14.09 -13.75
CA ALA A 84 -5.17 -13.96 -15.18
C ALA A 84 -6.69 -13.97 -15.42
N LEU A 85 -7.17 -12.95 -16.11
CA LEU A 85 -8.58 -12.75 -16.45
C LEU A 85 -8.77 -12.88 -17.97
N ASP A 86 -9.93 -13.39 -18.38
CA ASP A 86 -10.40 -13.26 -19.76
C ASP A 86 -10.70 -11.78 -20.05
N SER A 87 -10.12 -11.23 -21.11
CA SER A 87 -10.26 -9.81 -21.44
C SER A 87 -11.68 -9.42 -21.87
N ARG A 88 -12.50 -10.39 -22.31
CA ARG A 88 -13.81 -10.18 -22.93
C ARG A 88 -14.92 -10.07 -21.89
N ASP A 89 -14.88 -10.91 -20.86
CA ASP A 89 -15.91 -10.97 -19.82
C ASP A 89 -15.38 -10.80 -18.39
N GLY A 90 -14.06 -10.73 -18.22
CA GLY A 90 -13.40 -10.58 -16.93
C GLY A 90 -13.31 -11.86 -16.12
N SER A 91 -13.77 -13.01 -16.61
CA SER A 91 -13.72 -14.26 -15.83
C SER A 91 -12.29 -14.59 -15.37
N VAL A 92 -12.15 -15.05 -14.12
CA VAL A 92 -10.86 -15.48 -13.58
C VAL A 92 -10.53 -16.84 -14.20
N LEU A 93 -9.46 -16.90 -14.99
CA LEU A 93 -9.02 -18.12 -15.67
C LEU A 93 -7.91 -18.83 -14.89
N TRP A 94 -7.12 -18.08 -14.14
CA TRP A 94 -6.03 -18.60 -13.33
C TRP A 94 -5.68 -17.63 -12.20
N GLU A 95 -5.25 -18.17 -11.06
CA GLU A 95 -4.68 -17.40 -9.95
C GLU A 95 -3.53 -18.16 -9.29
N PHE A 96 -2.62 -17.41 -8.67
CA PHE A 96 -1.47 -17.95 -7.94
C PHE A 96 -1.14 -17.08 -6.74
N GLN A 97 -1.00 -17.68 -5.56
CA GLN A 97 -0.60 -17.00 -4.34
C GLN A 97 0.92 -16.88 -4.23
N THR A 98 1.40 -15.63 -4.13
CA THR A 98 2.82 -15.27 -4.10
C THR A 98 3.40 -15.05 -2.70
N GLY A 99 2.54 -15.05 -1.67
CA GLY A 99 2.88 -14.88 -0.26
C GLY A 99 3.07 -13.43 0.18
N ALA A 100 3.13 -12.48 -0.75
CA ALA A 100 3.29 -11.05 -0.48
C ALA A 100 2.40 -10.24 -1.42
N GLY A 101 2.01 -9.02 -1.03
CA GLY A 101 1.14 -8.19 -1.88
C GLY A 101 1.71 -7.95 -3.28
N VAL A 102 0.86 -8.12 -4.29
CA VAL A 102 1.23 -8.00 -5.71
C VAL A 102 0.80 -6.64 -6.22
N ASN A 103 1.65 -5.64 -5.97
CA ASN A 103 1.32 -4.23 -6.17
C ASN A 103 2.00 -3.57 -7.39
N ALA A 104 2.92 -4.28 -8.06
CA ALA A 104 3.60 -3.81 -9.27
C ALA A 104 2.83 -4.16 -10.55
N PRO A 105 3.00 -3.43 -11.66
CA PRO A 105 2.50 -3.89 -12.96
C PRO A 105 3.25 -5.16 -13.43
N PRO A 106 2.55 -6.18 -13.96
CA PRO A 106 3.20 -7.33 -14.56
C PRO A 106 3.86 -6.97 -15.89
N THR A 107 4.88 -7.74 -16.27
CA THR A 107 5.56 -7.63 -17.57
C THR A 107 5.49 -8.97 -18.31
N VAL A 108 5.26 -8.92 -19.61
CA VAL A 108 5.22 -10.10 -20.49
C VAL A 108 6.35 -9.98 -21.51
N PHE A 109 7.12 -11.05 -21.71
CA PHE A 109 8.21 -11.08 -22.69
C PHE A 109 8.45 -12.48 -23.24
N GLU A 110 9.23 -12.57 -24.32
CA GLU A 110 9.69 -13.85 -24.87
C GLU A 110 11.20 -14.00 -24.64
N TYR A 111 11.64 -15.20 -24.30
CA TYR A 111 13.05 -15.56 -24.26
C TYR A 111 13.24 -16.97 -24.82
N LYS A 112 14.12 -17.11 -25.82
CA LYS A 112 14.42 -18.38 -26.51
C LYS A 112 13.17 -19.13 -27.02
N GLY A 113 12.17 -18.40 -27.52
CA GLY A 113 10.95 -18.98 -28.07
C GLY A 113 9.91 -19.40 -27.03
N GLU A 114 10.12 -19.11 -25.74
CA GLU A 114 9.13 -19.31 -24.69
C GLU A 114 8.65 -17.97 -24.13
N GLN A 115 7.34 -17.84 -23.93
CA GLN A 115 6.73 -16.67 -23.34
C GLN A 115 6.75 -16.76 -21.81
N TYR A 116 7.09 -15.66 -21.17
CA TYR A 116 7.11 -15.51 -19.73
C TYR A 116 6.27 -14.33 -19.27
N VAL A 117 5.70 -14.47 -18.08
CA VAL A 117 5.05 -13.38 -17.34
C VAL A 117 5.81 -13.20 -16.04
N VAL A 118 6.23 -11.98 -15.73
CA VAL A 118 7.00 -11.67 -14.52
C VAL A 118 6.29 -10.60 -13.68
N ILE A 119 6.38 -10.77 -12.36
CA ILE A 119 5.76 -9.87 -11.40
C ILE A 119 6.61 -9.77 -10.12
N TYR A 120 6.67 -8.58 -9.54
CA TYR A 120 7.33 -8.35 -8.25
C TYR A 120 6.29 -8.30 -7.12
N ALA A 121 6.47 -9.16 -6.12
CA ALA A 121 5.61 -9.32 -4.96
C ALA A 121 6.36 -8.91 -3.69
N ALA A 122 6.08 -7.70 -3.21
CA ALA A 122 6.77 -7.10 -2.07
C ALA A 122 5.85 -6.44 -1.04
N GLY A 123 4.54 -6.43 -1.31
CA GLY A 123 3.59 -5.64 -0.54
C GLY A 123 3.74 -4.14 -0.78
N ALA A 124 2.81 -3.39 -0.21
CA ALA A 124 2.79 -1.94 -0.24
C ALA A 124 2.28 -1.40 1.09
N LEU A 125 2.95 -0.36 1.59
CA LEU A 125 2.64 0.26 2.87
C LEU A 125 1.18 0.73 2.92
N PHE A 126 0.72 1.39 1.86
CA PHE A 126 -0.61 2.01 1.81
C PHE A 126 -1.78 1.02 1.73
N THR A 127 -1.51 -0.24 1.40
CA THR A 127 -2.53 -1.29 1.30
C THR A 127 -2.47 -2.30 2.45
N ASN A 128 -1.55 -2.11 3.41
CA ASN A 128 -1.29 -3.07 4.49
C ASN A 128 -1.13 -4.53 3.99
N SER A 129 -0.55 -4.70 2.81
CA SER A 129 -0.36 -6.03 2.24
C SER A 129 0.88 -6.69 2.84
N ALA A 130 0.88 -8.02 2.89
CA ALA A 130 2.00 -8.77 3.45
C ALA A 130 3.31 -8.39 2.72
N PRO A 131 4.39 -8.09 3.47
CA PRO A 131 5.66 -7.71 2.87
C PRO A 131 6.33 -8.91 2.21
N GLY A 132 7.14 -8.64 1.18
CA GLY A 132 7.97 -9.64 0.51
C GLY A 132 9.15 -8.99 -0.21
N ASP A 133 9.92 -9.82 -0.90
CA ASP A 133 11.02 -9.38 -1.78
C ASP A 133 11.22 -10.46 -2.86
N ASN A 134 10.13 -10.79 -3.57
CA ASN A 134 10.11 -11.92 -4.49
C ASN A 134 9.80 -11.45 -5.92
N VAL A 135 10.59 -11.91 -6.88
CA VAL A 135 10.26 -11.84 -8.31
C VAL A 135 9.75 -13.21 -8.74
N TRP A 136 8.49 -13.26 -9.19
CA TRP A 136 7.88 -14.47 -9.71
C TRP A 136 7.89 -14.47 -11.23
N LEU A 137 8.41 -15.55 -11.81
CA LEU A 137 8.47 -15.77 -13.25
C LEU A 137 7.61 -16.99 -13.60
N PHE A 138 6.61 -16.77 -14.45
CA PHE A 138 5.65 -17.77 -14.87
C PHE A 138 5.86 -18.14 -16.34
N SER A 139 5.69 -19.43 -16.65
CA SER A 139 5.57 -19.96 -18.01
C SER A 139 4.61 -21.16 -18.00
N LEU A 140 4.20 -21.63 -19.18
CA LEU A 140 3.39 -22.86 -19.29
C LEU A 140 4.13 -24.13 -18.83
N SER A 141 5.46 -24.10 -18.80
CA SER A 141 6.32 -25.18 -18.31
C SER A 141 6.63 -25.07 -16.80
N GLY A 142 6.13 -24.03 -16.13
CA GLY A 142 6.40 -23.78 -14.71
C GLY A 142 5.88 -24.90 -13.80
N THR A 143 6.65 -25.22 -12.76
CA THR A 143 6.35 -26.34 -11.83
C THR A 143 6.30 -25.91 -10.36
N LEU A 144 6.44 -24.61 -10.08
CA LEU A 144 6.33 -24.11 -8.72
C LEU A 144 4.86 -24.08 -8.31
N ASN A 145 4.59 -24.43 -7.06
CA ASN A 145 3.27 -24.31 -6.46
C ASN A 145 3.13 -22.96 -5.75
N ASP A 146 1.88 -22.54 -5.57
CA ASP A 146 1.49 -21.45 -4.69
C ASP A 146 2.16 -21.59 -3.31
N VAL A 147 2.44 -20.44 -2.70
CA VAL A 147 2.86 -20.37 -1.31
C VAL A 147 1.70 -19.95 -0.41
N ALA A 148 1.84 -20.12 0.89
CA ALA A 148 0.83 -19.62 1.83
C ALA A 148 0.76 -18.08 1.78
N PRO A 149 -0.42 -17.47 1.94
CA PRO A 149 -0.52 -16.02 2.11
C PRO A 149 0.33 -15.55 3.28
N GLY A 150 1.15 -14.51 3.06
CA GLY A 150 1.90 -13.88 4.14
C GLY A 150 0.97 -13.14 5.09
N SER A 151 1.42 -12.95 6.33
CA SER A 151 0.72 -12.09 7.28
C SER A 151 1.20 -10.64 7.16
N SER A 152 0.26 -9.70 7.14
CA SER A 152 0.55 -8.33 7.55
C SER A 152 0.76 -8.34 9.07
N GLY A 153 1.88 -7.77 9.53
CA GLY A 153 2.40 -8.01 10.87
C GLY A 153 1.59 -7.34 11.98
N LYS A 154 0.96 -8.16 12.85
CA LYS A 154 0.76 -7.85 14.28
C LYS A 154 1.39 -8.96 15.13
N THR A 155 2.68 -8.86 15.48
CA THR A 155 3.32 -9.70 16.51
C THR A 155 3.63 -8.88 17.78
N ASN A 156 2.73 -8.94 18.75
CA ASN A 156 2.97 -8.31 20.05
C ASN A 156 4.05 -9.09 20.82
N ILE A 157 5.26 -8.55 20.87
CA ILE A 157 6.30 -8.94 21.82
C ILE A 157 6.55 -7.72 22.71
N ALA A 158 6.36 -7.85 24.02
CA ALA A 158 6.78 -6.80 24.94
C ALA A 158 8.26 -7.03 25.25
N ALA A 159 9.13 -6.15 24.75
CA ALA A 159 10.51 -6.07 25.21
C ALA A 159 10.94 -4.60 25.30
N ASP A 160 11.88 -4.34 26.19
CA ASP A 160 12.49 -3.02 26.40
C ASP A 160 12.88 -2.35 25.08
N ALA A 161 12.83 -1.02 25.04
CA ALA A 161 13.14 -0.26 23.84
C ALA A 161 14.61 -0.46 23.40
N ASP A 162 14.81 -1.14 22.28
CA ASP A 162 16.03 -1.32 21.51
C ASP A 162 16.15 -0.19 20.46
N PRO A 163 17.12 0.73 20.62
CA PRO A 163 17.33 1.85 19.71
C PRO A 163 17.59 1.45 18.26
N ILE A 164 18.19 0.27 18.03
CA ILE A 164 18.49 -0.23 16.68
C ILE A 164 17.19 -0.62 15.97
N LYS A 165 16.33 -1.40 16.64
CA LYS A 165 15.03 -1.80 16.08
C LYS A 165 14.10 -0.61 15.84
N GLY A 166 14.17 0.38 16.73
CA GLY A 166 13.44 1.63 16.58
C GLY A 166 13.92 2.43 15.36
N ALA A 167 15.23 2.50 15.14
CA ALA A 167 15.83 3.15 13.98
C ALA A 167 15.50 2.43 12.66
N GLU A 168 15.52 1.09 12.62
CA GLU A 168 15.13 0.30 11.45
C GLU A 168 13.67 0.54 11.06
N THR A 169 12.77 0.50 12.05
CA THR A 169 11.34 0.77 11.86
C THR A 169 11.15 2.20 11.36
N TYR A 170 11.84 3.18 11.96
CA TYR A 170 11.79 4.57 11.52
C TYR A 170 12.24 4.76 10.08
N SER A 171 13.39 4.19 9.72
CA SER A 171 13.96 4.29 8.38
C SER A 171 13.05 3.68 7.31
N ARG A 172 12.30 2.63 7.66
CA ARG A 172 11.44 1.91 6.72
C ARG A 172 10.08 2.58 6.51
N TYR A 173 9.49 3.16 7.56
CA TYR A 173 8.09 3.58 7.54
C TYR A 173 7.88 5.09 7.76
N CYS A 174 8.85 5.79 8.35
CA CYS A 174 8.65 7.16 8.86
C CYS A 174 9.50 8.20 8.13
N SER A 175 10.74 7.83 7.78
CA SER A 175 11.75 8.74 7.19
C SER A 175 11.30 9.39 5.88
N GLN A 176 10.48 8.70 5.09
CA GLN A 176 9.96 9.19 3.81
C GLN A 176 9.17 10.49 3.97
N CYS A 177 8.47 10.68 5.11
CA CYS A 177 7.71 11.90 5.37
C CYS A 177 8.40 12.81 6.38
N HIS A 178 9.04 12.24 7.40
CA HIS A 178 9.63 12.99 8.51
C HIS A 178 11.11 13.35 8.28
N GLY A 179 11.71 12.96 7.16
CA GLY A 179 13.13 13.11 6.91
C GLY A 179 13.96 12.05 7.64
N ASN A 180 15.22 11.87 7.22
CA ASN A 180 16.07 10.83 7.82
C ASN A 180 16.47 11.18 9.26
N ASN A 181 16.46 12.47 9.62
CA ASN A 181 16.82 12.98 10.95
C ASN A 181 15.65 13.76 11.59
N GLY A 182 14.41 13.55 11.16
CA GLY A 182 13.25 14.25 11.72
C GLY A 182 13.12 15.71 11.30
N GLU A 183 13.82 16.15 10.25
CA GLU A 183 13.77 17.51 9.73
C GLU A 183 12.43 17.88 9.07
N GLY A 184 11.62 16.89 8.68
CA GLY A 184 10.37 17.04 7.94
C GLY A 184 10.58 17.43 6.47
N GLY A 185 9.49 17.45 5.69
CA GLY A 185 9.45 18.17 4.41
C GLY A 185 9.18 17.38 3.13
N HIS A 186 9.25 16.04 3.12
CA HIS A 186 8.72 15.25 1.99
C HIS A 186 7.28 14.80 2.29
N GLY A 187 6.38 14.87 1.31
CA GLY A 187 4.99 14.41 1.48
C GLY A 187 4.16 15.14 2.54
N GLY A 188 4.60 16.29 3.06
CA GLY A 188 3.88 17.09 4.05
C GLY A 188 4.13 16.72 5.52
N GLY A 189 5.07 15.81 5.82
CA GLY A 189 5.37 15.40 7.19
C GLY A 189 6.01 16.52 8.04
N PRO A 190 5.51 16.79 9.27
CA PRO A 190 6.11 17.80 10.15
C PRO A 190 7.47 17.33 10.69
N ALA A 191 8.30 18.29 11.06
CA ALA A 191 9.55 18.03 11.76
C ALA A 191 9.29 17.40 13.15
N LEU A 192 10.06 16.39 13.51
CA LEU A 192 9.99 15.68 14.79
C LEU A 192 10.99 16.28 15.78
N LYS A 193 10.82 17.57 16.10
CA LYS A 193 11.73 18.33 16.98
C LYS A 193 11.04 18.71 18.29
N GLY A 194 11.80 18.75 19.38
CA GLY A 194 11.34 19.16 20.70
C GLY A 194 10.95 17.98 21.61
N GLU A 195 10.44 18.29 22.80
CA GLU A 195 9.89 17.27 23.71
C GLU A 195 8.57 16.75 23.16
N LEU A 196 8.54 15.45 22.85
CA LEU A 196 7.36 14.75 22.35
C LEU A 196 6.75 13.92 23.48
N ASP A 197 5.47 14.17 23.76
CA ASP A 197 4.70 13.45 24.78
C ASP A 197 4.64 11.94 24.45
N PRO A 198 5.11 11.06 25.36
CA PRO A 198 5.16 9.62 25.13
C PRO A 198 3.83 8.97 24.76
N GLU A 199 2.76 9.33 25.47
CA GLU A 199 1.44 8.74 25.25
C GLU A 199 0.87 9.22 23.91
N LYS A 200 1.11 10.50 23.61
CA LYS A 200 0.67 11.11 22.36
C LYS A 200 1.41 10.57 21.15
N VAL A 201 2.72 10.34 21.24
CA VAL A 201 3.51 9.72 20.16
C VAL A 201 3.00 8.31 19.88
N MET A 202 2.81 7.50 20.92
CA MET A 202 2.28 6.14 20.78
C MET A 202 0.87 6.15 20.14
N SER A 203 -0.01 7.03 20.62
CA SER A 203 -1.36 7.18 20.10
C SER A 203 -1.36 7.59 18.63
N ILE A 204 -0.57 8.60 18.24
CA ILE A 204 -0.49 9.10 16.86
C ILE A 204 0.10 8.05 15.92
N ILE A 205 1.17 7.36 16.30
CA ILE A 205 1.76 6.32 15.44
C ILE A 205 0.77 5.15 15.28
N THR A 206 0.03 4.81 16.34
CA THR A 206 -0.93 3.70 16.29
C THR A 206 -2.19 4.05 15.48
N GLN A 207 -2.79 5.21 15.73
CA GLN A 207 -4.12 5.57 15.24
C GLN A 207 -4.09 6.54 14.05
N GLY A 208 -2.95 7.17 13.79
CA GLY A 208 -2.81 8.26 12.85
C GLY A 208 -3.25 9.60 13.45
N ASN A 209 -2.98 10.69 12.74
CA ASN A 209 -3.45 12.01 13.10
C ASN A 209 -3.45 12.92 11.87
N LYS A 210 -4.62 13.46 11.51
CA LYS A 210 -4.83 14.25 10.28
C LYS A 210 -4.32 13.48 9.05
N GLN A 211 -3.29 14.01 8.38
CA GLN A 211 -2.68 13.43 7.18
C GLN A 211 -1.68 12.30 7.48
N MET A 212 -1.29 12.11 8.74
CA MET A 212 -0.38 11.03 9.14
C MET A 212 -1.17 9.71 9.25
N PRO A 213 -0.81 8.67 8.48
CA PRO A 213 -1.49 7.38 8.55
C PRO A 213 -1.28 6.70 9.91
N GLY A 214 -2.26 5.88 10.32
CA GLY A 214 -2.13 5.04 11.50
C GLY A 214 -1.50 3.68 11.18
N PHE A 215 -0.52 3.27 11.98
CA PHE A 215 0.27 2.06 11.77
C PHE A 215 -0.15 0.90 12.68
N GLY A 216 -1.16 1.07 13.53
CA GLY A 216 -1.63 0.04 14.47
C GLY A 216 -2.16 -1.25 13.82
N ASN A 217 -2.43 -1.22 12.52
CA ASN A 217 -2.82 -2.37 11.72
C ASN A 217 -1.68 -2.98 10.88
N MET A 218 -0.55 -2.26 10.80
CA MET A 218 0.61 -2.60 9.94
C MET A 218 1.83 -3.04 10.74
N LEU A 219 2.02 -2.41 11.90
CA LEU A 219 3.13 -2.63 12.81
C LEU A 219 2.64 -3.36 14.04
N THR A 220 3.56 -4.11 14.61
CA THR A 220 3.33 -4.84 15.83
C THR A 220 3.45 -3.94 17.04
N TYR A 221 2.86 -4.31 18.18
CA TYR A 221 3.00 -3.50 19.40
C TYR A 221 4.48 -3.31 19.79
N ASP A 222 5.33 -4.31 19.56
CA ASP A 222 6.77 -4.17 19.76
C ASP A 222 7.32 -3.08 18.85
N GLN A 223 7.12 -3.19 17.53
CA GLN A 223 7.61 -2.23 16.56
C GLN A 223 7.12 -0.80 16.83
N LEU A 224 5.85 -0.65 17.21
CA LEU A 224 5.26 0.62 17.62
C LEU A 224 5.97 1.19 18.86
N ASN A 225 6.22 0.37 19.87
CA ASN A 225 6.99 0.76 21.05
C ASN A 225 8.43 1.15 20.72
N GLN A 226 9.11 0.35 19.90
CA GLN A 226 10.49 0.58 19.49
C GLN A 226 10.63 1.92 18.73
N VAL A 227 9.78 2.16 17.73
CA VAL A 227 9.84 3.38 16.92
C VAL A 227 9.40 4.61 17.73
N ALA A 228 8.39 4.47 18.60
CA ALA A 228 7.98 5.56 19.48
C ALA A 228 9.10 5.95 20.46
N ALA A 229 9.80 4.97 21.02
CA ALA A 229 10.95 5.22 21.90
C ALA A 229 12.10 5.92 21.15
N TYR A 230 12.41 5.47 19.93
CA TYR A 230 13.44 6.08 19.09
C TYR A 230 13.12 7.53 18.70
N VAL A 231 11.88 7.81 18.30
CA VAL A 231 11.40 9.18 18.01
C VAL A 231 11.51 10.07 19.24
N ARG A 232 11.11 9.58 20.42
CA ARG A 232 11.22 10.32 21.69
C ARG A 232 12.66 10.60 22.11
N ALA A 233 13.60 9.72 21.75
CA ALA A 233 15.03 9.92 21.98
C ALA A 233 15.65 10.99 21.05
N GLY A 234 14.86 11.57 20.15
CA GLY A 234 15.29 12.59 19.20
C GLY A 234 16.05 12.01 18.02
N LEU A 235 15.74 10.78 17.61
CA LEU A 235 16.32 10.10 16.44
C LEU A 235 17.85 10.01 16.48
N LYS A 236 18.43 10.02 17.69
CA LYS A 236 19.87 9.85 17.86
C LYS A 236 20.23 8.45 17.42
N GLN A 237 21.13 8.34 16.44
CA GLN A 237 21.69 7.04 16.08
C GLN A 237 22.40 6.43 17.30
N PRO A 238 22.31 5.11 17.49
CA PRO A 238 23.08 4.41 18.52
C PRO A 238 24.58 4.62 18.37
#